data_AF-A0AAD5GN27-F1
#
_entry.id   AF-A0AAD5GN27-F1
#
_cell.length_a   1.000
_cell.length_b   1.000
_cell.length_c   1.000
_cell.angle_alpha   90.00
_cell.angle_beta   90.00
_cell.angle_gamma   90.00
#
_symmetry.space_group_name_H-M   'P 1'
#
loop_
_entity.id
_entity.type
_entity.pdbx_description
1 polymer ?
#
loop_
_entity_poly.entity_id
_entity_poly.type
_entity_poly.pdbx_seq_one_letter_code
_entity_poly.pdbx_strand_id
1 'polypeptide(L)'
;MLVHYNQVSDILYYEVLDIPLPQLQCLKTLKVAFHHSNKEEPVIHNIRLPKQSTVGDVLNELKSKVTLSHQNAELRLLEVFYHKIYK
;
A
#
# COMPACT_ATOMS: atom_id res chain seq x y z
N MET A 1 -36.01 9.63 5.24
CA MET A 1 -35.31 10.89 5.57
C MET A 1 -34.01 10.61 6.29
N LEU A 2 -32.93 10.50 5.52
CA LEU A 2 -31.58 10.51 6.08
C LEU A 2 -31.15 11.97 6.23
N VAL A 3 -30.56 12.31 7.37
CA VAL A 3 -30.09 13.67 7.65
C VAL A 3 -28.59 13.70 7.45
N HIS A 4 -28.11 14.47 6.48
CA HIS A 4 -26.70 14.73 6.26
C HIS A 4 -26.47 16.24 6.20
N TYR A 5 -25.65 16.79 7.10
CA TYR A 5 -25.41 18.24 7.21
C TYR A 5 -26.68 19.10 7.29
N ASN A 6 -27.66 18.72 8.11
CA ASN A 6 -28.97 19.41 8.25
C ASN A 6 -29.78 19.53 6.94
N GLN A 7 -29.35 18.91 5.85
CA GLN A 7 -30.16 18.69 4.67
C GLN A 7 -30.81 17.32 4.80
N VAL A 8 -32.11 17.30 4.57
CA VAL A 8 -32.81 16.03 4.51
C VAL A 8 -32.78 15.54 3.08
N SER A 9 -32.19 14.36 2.91
CA SER A 9 -32.04 13.72 1.61
C SER A 9 -32.50 12.27 1.71
N ASP A 10 -33.15 11.80 0.66
CA ASP A 10 -33.51 10.39 0.50
C ASP A 10 -32.60 9.70 -0.55
N ILE A 11 -31.46 10.33 -0.89
CA ILE A 11 -30.48 9.79 -1.83
C ILE A 11 -29.40 9.01 -1.08
N LEU A 12 -29.16 7.76 -1.52
CA LEU A 12 -28.09 6.90 -1.04
C LEU A 12 -26.98 6.82 -2.08
N TYR A 13 -25.74 7.04 -1.64
CA TYR A 13 -24.54 6.81 -2.44
C TYR A 13 -23.94 5.46 -2.09
N TYR A 14 -23.57 4.69 -3.10
CA TYR A 14 -22.88 3.41 -2.94
C TYR A 14 -21.80 3.28 -4.02
N GLU A 15 -20.81 2.44 -3.73
CA GLU A 15 -19.76 2.05 -4.65
C GLU A 15 -19.84 0.53 -4.87
N VAL A 16 -19.68 0.09 -6.11
CA VAL A 16 -19.59 -1.34 -6.44
C VAL A 16 -18.12 -1.74 -6.33
N LEU A 17 -17.86 -2.74 -5.48
CA LEU A 17 -16.51 -3.21 -5.23
C LEU A 17 -16.20 -4.47 -6.04
N ASP A 18 -14.97 -4.57 -6.54
CA ASP A 18 -14.49 -5.76 -7.24
C ASP A 18 -14.34 -6.99 -6.33
N ILE A 19 -14.28 -6.78 -5.01
CA ILE A 19 -14.20 -7.85 -4.01
C ILE A 19 -15.18 -7.60 -2.85
N PRO A 20 -15.63 -8.65 -2.13
CA PRO A 20 -16.48 -8.51 -0.97
C PRO A 20 -15.92 -7.52 0.07
N LEU A 21 -16.79 -6.65 0.60
CA LEU A 21 -16.42 -5.65 1.59
C LEU A 21 -15.68 -6.24 2.81
N PRO A 22 -16.07 -7.39 3.39
CA PRO A 22 -15.33 -7.99 4.50
C PRO A 22 -13.87 -8.33 4.13
N GLN A 23 -13.63 -8.79 2.90
CA GLN A 23 -12.29 -9.10 2.43
C GLN A 23 -11.48 -7.82 2.20
N LEU A 24 -12.08 -6.79 1.59
CA LEU A 24 -11.48 -5.47 1.43
C LEU A 24 -11.06 -4.87 2.77
N GLN A 25 -11.93 -4.95 3.79
CA GLN A 25 -11.67 -4.42 5.12
C GLN A 25 -10.53 -5.15 5.87
N CYS A 26 -10.24 -6.40 5.51
CA CYS A 26 -9.12 -7.15 6.06
C CYS A 26 -7.76 -6.84 5.40
N LEU A 27 -7.76 -6.06 4.32
CA LEU A 27 -6.55 -5.68 3.59
C LEU A 27 -6.04 -4.30 4.04
N LYS A 28 -4.74 -4.07 3.86
CA LYS A 28 -4.06 -2.80 4.03
C LYS A 28 -3.20 -2.53 2.80
N THR A 29 -3.31 -1.32 2.27
CA THR A 29 -2.44 -0.85 1.18
C THR A 29 -1.32 -0.01 1.75
N LEU A 30 -0.08 -0.40 1.47
CA LEU A 30 1.14 0.33 1.80
C LEU A 30 1.67 0.98 0.53
N LYS A 31 1.92 2.29 0.60
CA LYS A 31 2.66 3.04 -0.44
C LYS A 31 4.13 3.02 -0.06
N VAL A 32 4.94 2.28 -0.79
CA VAL A 32 6.37 2.10 -0.51
C VAL A 32 7.18 2.77 -1.60
N ALA A 33 8.09 3.67 -1.22
CA ALA A 33 9.07 4.24 -2.13
C ALA A 33 10.23 3.26 -2.32
N PHE A 34 10.49 2.87 -3.57
CA PHE A 34 11.56 1.97 -3.95
C PHE A 34 12.67 2.73 -4.67
N HIS A 35 13.87 2.68 -4.12
CA HIS A 35 15.05 3.29 -4.69
C HIS A 35 15.82 2.27 -5.52
N HIS A 36 15.91 2.52 -6.83
CA HIS A 36 16.68 1.66 -7.73
C HIS A 36 18.12 2.18 -7.85
N SER A 37 19.11 1.30 -7.99
CA SER A 37 20.52 1.71 -8.07
C SER A 37 20.83 2.61 -9.26
N ASN A 38 20.06 2.46 -10.35
CA ASN A 38 20.34 3.13 -11.63
C ASN A 38 19.40 4.32 -11.91
N LYS A 39 18.52 4.68 -10.96
CA LYS A 39 17.56 5.78 -11.12
C LYS A 39 17.64 6.72 -9.92
N GLU A 40 17.68 8.02 -10.19
CA GLU A 40 17.72 9.04 -9.13
C GLU A 40 16.37 9.19 -8.43
N GLU A 41 15.26 9.00 -9.15
CA GLU A 41 13.92 9.14 -8.59
C GLU A 41 13.37 7.83 -8.01
N PRO A 42 12.84 7.84 -6.78
CA PRO A 42 12.17 6.69 -6.20
C PRO A 42 10.84 6.39 -6.90
N VAL A 43 10.58 5.12 -7.14
CA VAL A 43 9.30 4.65 -7.70
C VAL A 43 8.37 4.26 -6.55
N ILE A 44 7.13 4.75 -6.56
CA ILE A 44 6.14 4.38 -5.56
C ILE A 44 5.42 3.10 -5.98
N HIS A 45 5.49 2.07 -5.16
CA HIS A 45 4.74 0.83 -5.32
C HIS A 45 3.57 0.78 -4.32
N ASN A 46 2.39 0.43 -4.82
CA ASN A 46 1.24 0.10 -3.99
C ASN A 46 1.26 -1.41 -3.71
N ILE A 47 1.45 -1.77 -2.45
CA ILE A 47 1.52 -3.14 -1.94
C ILE A 47 0.26 -3.38 -1.12
N ARG A 48 -0.55 -4.39 -1.47
CA ARG A 48 -1.85 -4.62 -0.84
C ARG A 48 -1.89 -6.01 -0.23
N LEU A 49 -1.86 -6.05 1.10
CA LEU A 49 -1.70 -7.27 1.88
C LEU A 49 -2.73 -7.37 3.00
N PRO A 50 -3.00 -8.57 3.54
CA PRO A 50 -3.75 -8.72 4.79
C PRO A 50 -3.14 -7.90 5.93
N LYS A 51 -3.98 -7.35 6.80
CA LYS A 51 -3.54 -6.51 7.94
C LYS A 51 -2.56 -7.20 8.89
N GLN A 52 -2.62 -8.52 8.97
CA GLN A 52 -1.72 -9.36 9.79
C GLN A 52 -0.39 -9.70 9.11
N SER A 53 -0.13 -9.20 7.91
CA SER A 53 1.10 -9.52 7.17
C SER A 53 2.34 -8.92 7.83
N THR A 54 3.47 -9.59 7.60
CA THR A 54 4.77 -9.22 8.15
C THR A 54 5.58 -8.37 7.17
N VAL A 55 6.70 -7.81 7.65
CA VAL A 55 7.67 -7.13 6.76
C VAL A 55 8.21 -8.10 5.70
N GLY A 56 8.39 -9.38 6.02
CA GLY A 56 8.83 -10.38 5.05
C GLY A 56 7.87 -10.52 3.87
N ASP A 57 6.56 -10.51 4.13
CA ASP A 57 5.52 -10.58 3.08
C ASP A 57 5.55 -9.35 2.17
N VAL A 58 5.73 -8.15 2.77
CA VAL A 58 5.89 -6.89 2.02
C VAL A 58 7.11 -6.96 1.10
N LEU A 59 8.24 -7.46 1.59
CA LEU A 59 9.46 -7.59 0.80
C LEU A 59 9.30 -8.61 -0.32
N ASN A 60 8.63 -9.73 -0.08
CA ASN A 60 8.36 -10.74 -1.09
C ASN A 60 7.44 -10.23 -2.20
N GLU A 61 6.36 -9.51 -1.85
CA GLU A 61 5.49 -8.88 -2.85
C GLU A 61 6.23 -7.77 -3.63
N LEU A 62 7.12 -7.03 -2.97
CA LEU A 62 7.94 -6.04 -3.66
C LEU A 62 8.92 -6.70 -4.64
N LYS A 63 9.59 -7.80 -4.24
CA LYS A 63 10.50 -8.56 -5.12
C LYS A 63 9.83 -9.07 -6.39
N SER A 64 8.54 -9.44 -6.35
CA SER A 64 7.83 -9.89 -7.55
C SER A 64 7.41 -8.73 -8.48
N LYS A 65 7.42 -7.50 -7.97
CA LYS A 65 7.03 -6.28 -8.71
C LYS A 65 8.22 -5.48 -9.25
N VAL A 66 9.44 -5.77 -8.81
CA VAL A 66 10.65 -5.03 -9.19
C VAL A 66 11.68 -5.94 -9.84
N THR A 67 12.42 -5.40 -10.81
CA THR A 67 13.61 -6.07 -11.34
C THR A 67 14.78 -5.77 -10.41
N LEU A 68 15.40 -6.81 -9.86
CA LEU A 68 16.61 -6.69 -9.04
C LEU A 68 17.86 -6.69 -9.93
N SER A 69 18.96 -6.13 -9.43
CA SER A 69 20.24 -6.16 -10.12
C SER A 69 20.80 -7.58 -10.26
N HIS A 70 20.58 -8.44 -9.26
CA HIS A 70 20.93 -9.85 -9.29
C HIS A 70 19.88 -10.69 -8.53
N GLN A 71 19.82 -11.99 -8.83
CA GLN A 71 18.78 -12.91 -8.30
C GLN A 71 18.80 -13.03 -6.76
N ASN A 72 19.99 -12.94 -6.14
CA ASN A 72 20.14 -13.04 -4.69
C ASN A 72 20.12 -11.69 -3.96
N ALA A 73 19.60 -10.62 -4.59
CA ALA A 73 19.60 -9.32 -3.94
C ALA A 73 18.61 -9.30 -2.76
N GLU A 74 19.08 -8.80 -1.63
CA GLU A 74 18.27 -8.61 -0.44
C GLU A 74 17.65 -7.21 -0.44
N LEU A 75 16.41 -7.16 0.03
CA LEU A 75 15.68 -5.91 0.21
C LEU A 75 15.53 -5.64 1.70
N ARG A 76 15.58 -4.36 2.07
CA ARG A 76 15.29 -3.88 3.42
C ARG A 76 14.21 -2.81 3.36
N LEU A 77 13.36 -2.78 4.37
CA LEU A 77 12.36 -1.74 4.56
C LEU A 77 12.89 -0.74 5.57
N LEU A 78 12.83 0.55 5.24
CA LEU A 78 13.29 1.64 6.09
C LEU A 78 12.14 2.60 6.39
N GLU A 79 12.03 3.02 7.64
CA GLU A 79 11.16 4.11 8.05
C GLU A 79 11.91 5.44 7.90
N VAL A 80 11.42 6.32 7.03
CA VAL A 80 12.03 7.63 6.76
C VAL A 80 11.10 8.73 7.21
N PHE A 81 11.63 9.65 8.02
CA PHE A 81 10.91 10.80 8.55
C PHE A 81 11.78 12.05 8.46
N TYR A 82 11.24 13.17 7.96
CA TYR A 82 11.99 14.41 7.69
C TYR A 82 13.34 14.17 6.99
N HIS A 83 13.34 13.39 5.91
CA HIS A 83 14.55 13.05 5.13
C HIS A 83 15.65 12.33 5.93
N LYS A 84 15.31 11.73 7.08
CA LYS A 84 16.22 10.92 7.90
C LYS A 84 15.66 9.51 8.05
N ILE A 85 16.55 8.52 8.00
CA ILE A 85 16.20 7.14 8.33
C ILE A 85 16.05 7.07 9.85
N TYR A 86 14.86 6.70 10.31
CA TYR A 86 14.53 6.56 11.73
C TYR A 86 14.76 5.13 12.22
N LYS A 87 14.31 4.14 11.44
CA LYS A 87 14.38 2.72 11.78
C LYS A 87 14.55 1.86 10.52
#